data_AF-A0A7Y0EDE7-F1
#
_entry.id   AF-A0A7Y0EDE7-F1
#
_cell.length_a   1.000
_cell.length_b   1.000
_cell.length_c   1.000
_cell.angle_alpha   90.00
_cell.angle_beta   90.00
_cell.angle_gamma   90.00
#
_symmetry.space_group_name_H-M   'P 1'
#
loop_
_entity.id
_entity.type
_entity.pdbx_description
1 polymer ?
#
loop_
_entity_poly.entity_id
_entity_poly.type
_entity_poly.pdbx_seq_one_letter_code
_entity_poly.pdbx_strand_id
1 'polypeptide(L)'
;MIFVIMILIIIGILLIVLNLNAAKKEKETFAHILNNKEEDLTDYELEIGKLRKEFSETILELQKEIEELKDKVDLKQISTYEQENEIKYEKEEQLQIKIEPEIEKKDEINIENNKNVVNNKPEVYENIKVGNNSVKIDKINKMLNKGSSVDEIAEKLDIGKGEVLLIKELYVK
;
A
#
# COMPACT_ATOMS: atom_id res chain seq x y z
N MET A 1 -38.13 -35.38 -67.95
CA MET A 1 -38.15 -35.81 -66.53
C MET A 1 -36.73 -36.08 -66.01
N ILE A 2 -35.97 -36.99 -66.62
CA ILE A 2 -34.57 -37.32 -66.24
C ILE A 2 -33.62 -36.12 -66.27
N PHE A 3 -33.72 -35.24 -67.26
CA PHE A 3 -32.87 -34.05 -67.35
C PHE A 3 -33.05 -33.07 -66.18
N VAL A 4 -34.28 -32.91 -65.69
CA VAL A 4 -34.59 -32.05 -64.54
C VAL A 4 -33.98 -32.63 -63.26
N ILE A 5 -34.03 -33.95 -63.10
CA ILE A 5 -33.42 -34.66 -61.96
C ILE A 5 -31.90 -34.47 -61.95
N MET A 6 -31.24 -34.55 -63.12
CA MET A 6 -29.80 -34.31 -63.22
C MET A 6 -29.41 -32.89 -62.83
N ILE A 7 -30.17 -31.87 -63.24
CA ILE A 7 -29.93 -30.47 -62.85
C ILE A 7 -30.05 -30.27 -61.35
N LEU A 8 -31.06 -30.88 -60.71
CA LEU A 8 -31.26 -30.80 -59.26
C LEU A 8 -30.09 -31.43 -58.49
N ILE A 9 -29.56 -32.56 -58.94
CA ILE A 9 -28.40 -33.22 -58.32
C ILE A 9 -27.15 -32.34 -58.46
N ILE A 10 -26.92 -31.75 -59.63
CA ILE A 10 -25.78 -30.87 -59.88
C ILE A 10 -25.83 -29.63 -58.97
N ILE A 11 -27.01 -29.00 -58.83
CA ILE A 11 -27.20 -27.85 -57.94
C ILE A 11 -26.99 -28.24 -56.48
N GLY A 12 -27.47 -29.41 -56.05
CA GLY A 12 -27.24 -29.91 -54.70
C GLY A 12 -25.75 -30.09 -54.40
N ILE A 13 -25.01 -30.72 -55.31
CA ILE A 13 -23.55 -30.89 -55.19
C ILE A 13 -22.84 -29.52 -55.18
N LEU A 14 -23.26 -28.60 -56.05
CA LEU A 14 -22.70 -27.25 -56.11
C LEU A 14 -22.89 -26.50 -54.78
N LEU A 15 -24.09 -26.59 -54.19
CA LEU A 15 -24.39 -25.97 -52.89
C LEU A 15 -23.55 -26.57 -51.76
N ILE A 16 -23.35 -27.89 -51.75
CA ILE A 16 -22.49 -28.57 -50.78
C ILE A 16 -21.05 -28.07 -50.88
N VAL A 17 -20.51 -27.98 -52.10
CA VAL A 17 -19.14 -27.48 -52.34
C VAL A 17 -18.98 -26.02 -51.92
N LEU A 18 -19.96 -25.17 -52.26
CA LEU A 18 -19.93 -23.75 -51.88
C LEU A 18 -19.97 -23.56 -50.36
N ASN A 19 -20.83 -24.32 -49.67
CA ASN A 19 -20.96 -24.26 -48.22
C ASN A 19 -19.70 -24.76 -47.50
N LEU A 20 -19.11 -25.88 -47.98
CA LEU A 20 -17.84 -26.39 -47.44
C LEU A 20 -16.69 -25.39 -47.60
N ASN A 21 -16.60 -24.72 -48.75
CA ASN A 21 -15.58 -23.69 -48.98
C ASN A 21 -15.78 -22.46 -48.08
N ALA A 22 -17.03 -22.03 -47.87
CA ALA A 22 -17.32 -20.93 -46.95
C ALA A 22 -16.93 -21.29 -45.50
N ALA A 23 -17.32 -22.46 -45.02
CA ALA A 23 -17.00 -22.94 -43.67
C ALA A 23 -15.49 -23.12 -43.44
N LYS A 24 -14.73 -23.53 -44.46
CA LYS A 24 -13.27 -23.64 -44.36
C LYS A 24 -12.60 -22.27 -44.25
N LYS A 25 -13.08 -21.28 -45.00
CA LYS A 25 -12.52 -19.93 -45.03
C LYS A 25 -12.67 -19.19 -43.69
N GLU A 26 -13.77 -19.43 -42.97
CA GLU A 26 -13.97 -18.89 -41.62
C GLU A 26 -12.99 -19.48 -40.61
N LYS A 27 -12.78 -20.80 -40.61
CA LYS A 27 -11.90 -21.48 -39.66
C LYS A 27 -10.45 -20.98 -39.73
N GLU A 28 -9.93 -20.77 -40.93
CA GLU A 28 -8.58 -20.21 -41.14
C GLU A 28 -8.47 -18.79 -40.57
N THR A 29 -9.52 -17.98 -40.71
CA THR A 29 -9.53 -16.58 -40.24
C THR A 29 -9.61 -16.49 -38.71
N PHE A 30 -10.50 -17.27 -38.09
CA PHE A 30 -10.61 -17.31 -36.62
C PHE A 30 -9.39 -17.95 -35.97
N ALA A 31 -8.87 -19.05 -36.52
CA ALA A 31 -7.67 -19.70 -35.99
C ALA A 31 -6.47 -18.76 -36.04
N HIS A 32 -6.31 -18.00 -37.14
CA HIS A 32 -5.23 -17.03 -37.25
C HIS A 32 -5.36 -15.89 -36.20
N ILE A 33 -6.55 -15.31 -36.04
CA ILE A 33 -6.78 -14.24 -35.05
C ILE A 33 -6.58 -14.74 -33.62
N LEU A 34 -7.00 -15.98 -33.33
CA LEU A 34 -6.85 -16.60 -32.01
C LEU A 34 -5.37 -16.84 -31.68
N ASN A 35 -4.62 -17.45 -32.59
CA ASN A 35 -3.20 -17.72 -32.39
C ASN A 35 -2.40 -16.42 -32.20
N ASN A 36 -2.67 -15.38 -33.00
CA ASN A 36 -1.97 -14.09 -32.84
C ASN A 36 -2.27 -13.46 -31.46
N LYS A 37 -3.53 -13.51 -30.99
CA LYS A 37 -3.89 -13.02 -29.66
C LYS A 37 -3.28 -13.84 -28.53
N GLU A 38 -3.17 -15.15 -28.70
CA GLU A 38 -2.56 -16.04 -27.70
C GLU A 38 -1.06 -15.77 -27.54
N GLU A 39 -0.35 -15.54 -28.64
CA GLU A 39 1.05 -15.11 -28.65
C GLU A 39 1.22 -13.76 -27.93
N ASP A 40 0.40 -12.76 -28.27
CA ASP A 40 0.42 -11.44 -27.61
C ASP A 40 0.19 -11.55 -26.09
N LEU A 41 -0.80 -12.35 -25.66
CA LEU A 41 -1.10 -12.55 -24.24
C LEU A 41 0.07 -13.20 -23.49
N THR A 42 0.76 -14.14 -24.12
CA THR A 42 1.93 -14.81 -23.55
C THR A 42 3.07 -13.83 -23.28
N ASP A 43 3.30 -12.89 -24.20
CA ASP A 43 4.31 -11.84 -24.04
C ASP A 43 3.97 -10.87 -22.90
N TYR A 44 2.70 -10.44 -22.79
CA TYR A 44 2.25 -9.61 -21.67
C TYR A 44 2.35 -10.32 -20.32
N GLU A 45 2.01 -11.61 -20.26
CA GLU A 45 2.14 -12.40 -19.03
C GLU A 45 3.61 -12.52 -18.60
N LEU A 46 4.53 -12.70 -19.55
CA LEU A 46 5.97 -12.73 -19.29
C LEU A 46 6.47 -11.38 -18.77
N GLU A 47 6.03 -10.27 -19.37
CA GLU A 47 6.40 -8.92 -18.95
C GLU A 47 5.86 -8.60 -17.54
N ILE A 48 4.61 -8.95 -17.24
CA ILE A 48 4.02 -8.84 -15.90
C ILE A 48 4.80 -9.69 -14.89
N GLY A 49 5.23 -10.88 -15.29
CA GLY A 49 6.08 -11.76 -14.47
C GLY A 49 7.41 -11.11 -14.10
N LYS A 50 8.08 -10.47 -15.08
CA LYS A 50 9.34 -9.72 -14.85
C LYS A 50 9.10 -8.53 -13.92
N LEU A 51 8.06 -7.74 -14.18
CA LEU A 51 7.70 -6.59 -13.36
C LEU A 51 7.42 -7.00 -11.90
N ARG A 52 6.66 -8.08 -11.70
CA ARG A 52 6.38 -8.62 -10.35
C ARG A 52 7.66 -9.06 -9.64
N LYS A 53 8.59 -9.69 -10.37
CA LYS A 53 9.89 -10.07 -9.83
C LYS A 53 10.67 -8.84 -9.35
N GLU A 54 10.81 -7.82 -10.20
CA GLU A 54 11.53 -6.57 -9.86
C GLU A 54 10.92 -5.87 -8.64
N PHE A 55 9.59 -5.79 -8.56
CA PHE A 55 8.91 -5.25 -7.39
C PHE A 55 9.13 -6.10 -6.13
N SER A 56 9.14 -7.42 -6.24
CA SER A 56 9.35 -8.31 -5.09
C SER A 56 10.77 -8.18 -4.56
N GLU A 57 11.76 -8.04 -5.44
CA GLU A 57 13.15 -7.78 -5.08
C GLU A 57 13.29 -6.43 -4.37
N THR A 58 12.66 -5.37 -4.90
CA THR A 58 12.67 -4.03 -4.28
C THR A 58 11.98 -4.03 -2.91
N ILE A 59 10.83 -4.68 -2.77
CA ILE A 59 10.11 -4.79 -1.48
C ILE A 59 10.95 -5.54 -0.47
N LEU A 60 11.61 -6.64 -0.87
CA LEU A 60 12.47 -7.41 0.01
C LEU A 60 13.68 -6.59 0.49
N GLU A 61 14.29 -5.82 -0.40
CA GLU A 61 15.40 -4.94 -0.05
C GLU A 61 14.97 -3.86 0.94
N LEU A 62 13.83 -3.20 0.70
CA LEU A 62 13.25 -2.23 1.64
C LEU A 62 12.93 -2.87 3.00
N GLN A 63 12.39 -4.10 3.02
CA GLN A 63 12.12 -4.81 4.27
C GLN A 63 13.41 -5.08 5.06
N LYS A 64 14.48 -5.48 4.37
CA LYS A 64 15.79 -5.69 4.98
C LYS A 64 16.38 -4.39 5.51
N GLU A 65 16.29 -3.30 4.76
CA GLU A 65 16.75 -1.98 5.24
C GLU A 65 15.98 -1.54 6.48
N ILE A 66 14.65 -1.73 6.51
CA ILE A 66 13.82 -1.43 7.68
C ILE A 66 14.23 -2.28 8.88
N GLU A 67 14.49 -3.57 8.69
CA GLU A 67 14.97 -4.48 9.73
C GLU A 67 16.33 -4.01 10.29
N GLU A 68 17.28 -3.70 9.43
CA GLU A 68 18.59 -3.16 9.84
C GLU A 68 18.46 -1.82 10.59
N LEU A 69 17.53 -0.96 10.18
CA LEU A 69 17.24 0.30 10.88
C LEU A 69 16.63 0.03 12.26
N LYS A 70 15.69 -0.91 12.34
CA LYS A 70 15.06 -1.31 13.60
C LYS A 70 16.09 -1.85 14.58
N ASP A 71 16.96 -2.76 14.14
CA ASP A 71 18.02 -3.32 14.97
C ASP A 71 18.98 -2.23 15.48
N LYS A 72 19.35 -1.26 14.63
CA LYS A 72 20.18 -0.11 15.04
C LYS A 72 19.47 0.77 16.08
N VAL A 73 18.16 0.96 15.96
CA VAL A 73 17.35 1.72 16.94
C VAL A 73 17.26 0.96 18.27
N ASP A 74 17.01 -0.34 18.25
CA ASP A 74 16.91 -1.18 19.44
C ASP A 74 18.27 -1.24 20.18
N LEU A 75 19.38 -1.39 19.46
CA LEU A 75 20.74 -1.33 20.03
C LEU A 75 21.09 0.05 20.62
N LYS A 76 20.63 1.14 19.99
CA LYS A 76 20.85 2.50 20.49
C LYS A 76 20.05 2.77 21.77
N GLN A 77 18.87 2.19 21.92
CA GLN A 77 18.12 2.26 23.16
C GLN A 77 18.88 1.57 24.30
N ILE A 78 19.41 0.36 24.06
CA ILE A 78 20.19 -0.40 25.06
C ILE A 78 21.44 0.37 25.51
N SER A 79 22.22 0.90 24.56
CA SER A 79 23.44 1.66 24.84
C SER A 79 23.21 3.03 25.51
N THR A 80 21.99 3.56 25.46
CA THR A 80 21.64 4.80 26.19
C THR A 80 21.29 4.51 27.66
N TYR A 81 20.77 3.32 27.99
CA TYR A 81 20.48 2.94 29.37
C TYR A 81 21.71 2.47 30.16
N GLU A 82 22.76 1.98 29.49
CA GLU A 82 23.98 1.49 30.15
C GLU A 82 24.97 2.58 30.54
N GLN A 83 24.81 3.82 30.07
CA GLN A 83 25.73 4.92 30.41
C GLN A 83 25.30 5.72 31.66
N GLU A 84 24.10 5.48 32.19
CA GLU A 84 23.59 6.20 33.39
C GLU A 84 23.37 5.33 34.63
N ASN A 85 23.60 4.01 34.60
CA ASN A 85 23.42 3.16 35.78
C ASN A 85 24.56 2.13 35.96
N GLU A 86 25.67 2.57 36.55
CA GLU A 86 26.45 1.69 37.43
C GLU A 86 25.58 1.35 38.66
N ILE A 87 24.62 0.43 38.50
CA ILE A 87 24.03 -0.25 39.64
C ILE A 87 24.22 -1.74 39.48
N LYS A 88 25.19 -2.21 40.25
CA LYS A 88 25.53 -3.60 40.52
C LYS A 88 24.30 -4.30 41.10
N TYR A 89 23.76 -5.28 40.40
CA TYR A 89 22.81 -6.23 40.99
C TYR A 89 23.26 -7.68 40.80
N GLU A 90 23.26 -8.34 41.94
CA GLU A 90 23.60 -9.72 42.22
C GLU A 90 22.53 -10.64 41.63
N LYS A 91 22.94 -11.85 41.23
CA LYS A 91 22.05 -12.85 40.61
C LYS A 91 20.88 -13.20 41.54
N GLU A 92 19.65 -12.92 41.11
CA GLU A 92 18.47 -13.49 41.72
C GLU A 92 17.84 -14.58 40.83
N GLU A 93 17.42 -15.62 41.52
CA GLU A 93 17.02 -16.95 41.07
C GLU A 93 15.70 -16.93 40.30
N GLN A 94 15.59 -17.74 39.24
CA GLN A 94 14.41 -17.78 38.37
C GLN A 94 13.21 -18.41 39.10
N LEU A 95 12.24 -17.60 39.49
CA LEU A 95 10.91 -18.06 39.92
C LEU A 95 10.04 -18.39 38.69
N GLN A 96 9.79 -19.68 38.47
CA GLN A 96 8.86 -20.17 37.47
C GLN A 96 7.41 -19.86 37.90
N ILE A 97 6.71 -19.01 37.16
CA ILE A 97 5.27 -18.80 37.33
C ILE A 97 4.54 -19.73 36.37
N LYS A 98 3.87 -20.74 36.92
CA LYS A 98 2.93 -21.61 36.20
C LYS A 98 1.60 -20.86 36.05
N ILE A 99 1.19 -20.56 34.82
CA ILE A 99 -0.09 -19.91 34.54
C ILE A 99 -1.13 -21.00 34.28
N GLU A 100 -2.15 -21.08 35.13
CA GLU A 100 -3.39 -21.83 34.89
C GLU A 100 -4.44 -20.80 34.38
N PRO A 101 -5.21 -21.07 33.31
CA PRO A 101 -6.16 -20.11 32.79
C PRO A 101 -7.50 -20.22 33.52
N GLU A 102 -7.93 -19.16 34.22
CA GLU A 102 -9.31 -19.05 34.72
C GLU A 102 -10.10 -18.03 33.88
N ILE A 103 -11.30 -18.47 33.48
CA ILE A 103 -12.18 -17.85 32.50
C ILE A 103 -13.13 -16.84 33.20
N GLU A 104 -13.30 -15.68 32.55
CA GLU A 104 -14.38 -14.68 32.60
C GLU A 104 -15.28 -14.55 33.85
N LYS A 105 -15.40 -13.32 34.39
CA LYS A 105 -16.70 -12.61 34.55
C LYS A 105 -16.54 -11.09 34.43
N LYS A 106 -17.43 -10.48 33.62
CA LYS A 106 -17.73 -9.05 33.58
C LYS A 106 -18.31 -8.61 34.91
N ASP A 107 -17.91 -7.45 35.42
CA ASP A 107 -18.78 -6.54 36.19
C ASP A 107 -18.23 -5.10 36.15
N GLU A 108 -19.17 -4.16 36.17
CA GLU A 108 -19.08 -2.73 35.85
C GLU A 108 -18.30 -1.91 36.88
N ILE A 109 -17.51 -0.91 36.44
CA ILE A 109 -16.86 0.05 37.34
C ILE A 109 -17.59 1.39 37.28
N ASN A 110 -18.27 1.71 38.38
CA ASN A 110 -18.89 2.99 38.70
C ASN A 110 -17.84 3.87 39.41
N ILE A 111 -17.46 5.03 38.83
CA ILE A 111 -16.48 5.94 39.45
C ILE A 111 -17.21 7.10 40.11
N GLU A 112 -17.18 7.08 41.44
CA GLU A 112 -17.75 8.06 42.34
C GLU A 112 -16.91 9.35 42.38
N ASN A 113 -17.60 10.48 42.36
CA ASN A 113 -17.05 11.83 42.37
C ASN A 113 -16.46 12.20 43.75
N ASN A 114 -15.24 12.72 43.79
CA ASN A 114 -14.82 13.60 44.89
C ASN A 114 -14.04 14.82 44.37
N LYS A 115 -14.66 15.99 44.54
CA LYS A 115 -14.12 17.34 44.31
C LYS A 115 -13.71 17.94 45.65
N ASN A 116 -12.50 18.50 45.72
CA ASN A 116 -12.11 19.67 46.56
C ASN A 116 -10.73 20.12 46.05
N VAL A 117 -10.60 21.04 45.08
CA VAL A 117 -10.73 22.52 45.11
C VAL A 117 -9.76 23.20 46.08
N VAL A 118 -8.63 23.68 45.55
CA VAL A 118 -8.05 24.99 45.95
C VAL A 118 -7.73 25.77 44.68
N ASN A 119 -8.33 26.94 44.61
CA ASN A 119 -8.40 27.85 43.48
C ASN A 119 -7.17 28.76 43.40
N ASN A 120 -6.62 28.94 42.20
CA ASN A 120 -6.12 30.23 41.70
C ASN A 120 -6.42 30.27 40.19
N LYS A 121 -7.22 31.24 39.75
CA LYS A 121 -7.52 31.58 38.33
C LYS A 121 -6.67 32.81 37.96
N PRO A 122 -6.49 33.21 36.67
CA PRO A 122 -6.95 32.58 35.42
C PRO A 122 -5.87 32.59 34.31
N GLU A 123 -5.48 31.45 33.73
CA GLU A 123 -4.74 31.49 32.46
C GLU A 123 -5.27 30.47 31.45
N VAL A 124 -5.45 31.00 30.24
CA VAL A 124 -5.81 30.36 28.98
C VAL A 124 -5.09 29.03 28.84
N TYR A 125 -5.79 27.96 28.47
CA TYR A 125 -5.17 26.67 28.21
C TYR A 125 -4.31 26.74 26.96
N GLU A 126 -3.07 27.16 27.17
CA GLU A 126 -1.99 27.06 26.21
C GLU A 126 -1.63 25.60 25.97
N ASN A 127 -1.76 25.22 24.70
CA ASN A 127 -0.73 24.51 23.96
C ASN A 127 -0.28 23.17 24.57
N ILE A 128 -1.07 22.13 24.27
CA ILE A 128 -0.49 20.80 24.06
C ILE A 128 0.62 20.99 23.04
N LYS A 129 1.88 20.78 23.46
CA LYS A 129 3.06 20.77 22.59
C LYS A 129 2.92 19.62 21.59
N VAL A 130 2.20 19.88 20.50
CA VAL A 130 2.22 19.06 19.29
C VAL A 130 3.49 19.47 18.56
N GLY A 131 4.53 18.64 18.69
CA GLY A 131 5.86 18.93 18.18
C GLY A 131 5.86 19.35 16.70
N ASN A 132 6.37 20.55 16.44
CA ASN A 132 6.94 21.11 15.20
C ASN A 132 6.17 21.04 13.86
N ASN A 133 5.10 20.27 13.72
CA ASN A 133 4.41 20.06 12.44
C ASN A 133 3.50 21.23 12.03
N SER A 134 2.81 21.87 12.97
CA SER A 134 1.92 23.00 12.66
C SER A 134 2.67 24.18 12.04
N VAL A 135 3.88 24.48 12.54
CA VAL A 135 4.71 25.58 12.04
C VAL A 135 5.20 25.32 10.60
N LYS A 136 5.45 24.05 10.22
CA LYS A 136 5.80 23.69 8.85
C LYS A 136 4.59 23.82 7.92
N ILE A 137 3.42 23.34 8.35
CA ILE A 137 2.16 23.44 7.60
C ILE A 137 1.79 24.91 7.33
N ASP A 138 1.84 25.77 8.35
CA ASP A 138 1.50 27.19 8.21
C ASP A 138 2.45 27.93 7.26
N LYS A 139 3.74 27.58 7.26
CA LYS A 139 4.74 28.15 6.35
C LYS A 139 4.49 27.73 4.91
N ILE A 140 4.20 26.45 4.69
CA ILE A 140 3.88 25.91 3.36
C ILE A 140 2.60 26.57 2.82
N ASN A 141 1.54 26.66 3.63
CA ASN A 141 0.29 27.32 3.24
C ASN A 141 0.52 28.79 2.86
N LYS A 142 1.32 29.54 3.62
CA LYS A 142 1.67 30.93 3.29
C LYS A 142 2.45 31.05 1.99
N MET A 143 3.32 30.10 1.67
CA MET A 143 4.11 30.12 0.43
C MET A 143 3.27 29.72 -0.79
N LEU A 144 2.40 28.72 -0.65
CA LEU A 144 1.43 28.32 -1.69
C LEU A 144 0.48 29.47 -2.02
N ASN A 145 -0.04 30.17 -1.00
CA ASN A 145 -0.92 31.34 -1.20
C ASN A 145 -0.19 32.54 -1.82
N LYS A 146 1.14 32.60 -1.72
CA LYS A 146 1.97 33.61 -2.40
C LYS A 146 2.33 33.22 -3.84
N GLY A 147 1.86 32.07 -4.32
CA GLY A 147 2.12 31.58 -5.67
C GLY A 147 3.49 30.93 -5.85
N SER A 148 4.21 30.61 -4.77
CA SER A 148 5.46 29.85 -4.87
C SER A 148 5.22 28.45 -5.42
N SER A 149 6.14 27.99 -6.27
CA SER A 149 6.05 26.64 -6.84
C SER A 149 6.36 25.58 -5.77
N VAL A 150 5.88 24.36 -5.99
CA VAL A 150 6.16 23.21 -5.12
C VAL A 150 7.67 22.98 -4.98
N ASP A 151 8.42 23.22 -6.06
CA ASP A 151 9.87 23.04 -6.12
C ASP A 151 10.60 24.08 -5.27
N GLU A 152 10.20 25.36 -5.35
CA GLU A 152 10.77 26.44 -4.52
C GLU A 152 10.48 26.23 -3.03
N ILE A 153 9.31 25.70 -2.70
CA ILE A 153 8.93 25.42 -1.30
C ILE A 153 9.76 24.25 -0.76
N ALA A 154 9.93 23.20 -1.56
CA ALA A 154 10.74 22.03 -1.21
C ALA A 154 12.20 22.42 -0.93
N GLU A 155 12.79 23.23 -1.81
CA GLU A 155 14.16 23.71 -1.67
C GLU A 155 14.33 24.65 -0.46
N LYS A 156 13.38 25.58 -0.24
CA LYS A 156 13.50 26.58 0.83
C LYS A 156 13.26 26.02 2.23
N LEU A 157 12.43 24.98 2.35
CA LEU A 157 12.09 24.36 3.62
C LEU A 157 12.86 23.06 3.87
N ASP A 158 13.72 22.64 2.93
CA ASP A 158 14.47 21.38 2.97
C ASP A 158 13.54 20.18 3.23
N ILE A 159 12.46 20.10 2.46
CA ILE A 159 11.41 19.08 2.56
C ILE A 159 11.17 18.43 1.21
N GLY A 160 10.69 17.19 1.20
CA GLY A 160 10.40 16.47 -0.03
C GLY A 160 9.26 17.12 -0.81
N LYS A 161 9.35 17.13 -2.16
CA LYS A 161 8.23 17.58 -3.03
C LYS A 161 6.92 16.85 -2.71
N GLY A 162 7.01 15.56 -2.39
CA GLY A 162 5.88 14.74 -1.95
C GLY A 162 5.25 15.23 -0.64
N GLU A 163 6.04 15.72 0.31
CA GLU A 163 5.53 16.26 1.58
C GLU A 163 4.80 17.59 1.37
N VAL A 164 5.31 18.45 0.47
CA VAL A 164 4.65 19.70 0.08
C VAL A 164 3.29 19.43 -0.58
N LEU A 165 3.23 18.44 -1.47
CA LEU A 165 2.00 17.99 -2.14
C LEU A 165 0.98 17.43 -1.15
N LEU A 166 1.42 16.57 -0.24
CA LEU A 166 0.56 15.98 0.79
C LEU A 166 -0.06 17.05 1.69
N ILE A 167 0.72 18.06 2.09
CA ILE A 167 0.24 19.17 2.91
C ILE A 167 -0.74 20.05 2.12
N LYS A 168 -0.45 20.32 0.85
CA LYS A 168 -1.37 21.04 -0.05
C LYS A 168 -2.73 20.33 -0.13
N GLU A 169 -2.75 19.01 -0.34
CA GLU A 169 -4.00 18.25 -0.50
C GLU A 169 -4.81 18.11 0.79
N LEU A 170 -4.15 17.98 1.95
CA LEU A 170 -4.81 17.72 3.23
C LEU A 170 -5.18 18.99 4.01
N TYR A 171 -4.42 20.08 3.83
CA TYR A 171 -4.52 21.27 4.68
C TYR A 171 -4.84 22.57 3.92
N VAL A 172 -4.77 22.60 2.59
CA VAL A 172 -5.16 23.76 1.77
C VAL A 172 -6.43 23.39 1.00
N LYS A 173 -7.58 23.83 1.49
CA LYS A 173 -8.85 23.80 0.75
C LYS A 173 -9.03 25.06 -0.08
#